data_AF-G4F3G3-F1
#
_entry.id   AF-G4F3G3-F1
#
_cell.length_a   1.000
_cell.length_b   1.000
_cell.length_c   1.000
_cell.angle_alpha   90.00
_cell.angle_beta   90.00
_cell.angle_gamma   90.00
#
_symmetry.space_group_name_H-M   'P 1'
#
loop_
_entity.id
_entity.type
_entity.pdbx_description
1 polymer ?
#
loop_
_entity_poly.entity_id
_entity_poly.type
_entity_poly.pdbx_seq_one_letter_code
_entity_poly.pdbx_strand_id
1 'polypeptide(L)'
;MLFIHSLSQVSWCRASDVLYDSYEKGELYIASENNVFGKVISAGKFVLMNDYIHHTNPLGMPPGHPILRRFLGLPIKVGDEVVGIIGLANKSVDYTEEDAAFFQPLLDTLGTLFYALEMGKSRQSIVEKLRYLAETDALTNLPNRRVFVEKLSSIGQGSFSPFTIAILDIDFFKAINDEHGHQIGDEVLAEVAHRLSREIRPSDFIARIGGEEFGLYL
;
A
#
# COMPACT_ATOMS: atom_id res chain seq x y z
N MET A 1 -14.42 6.67 7.48
CA MET A 1 -13.65 7.64 8.31
C MET A 1 -12.72 8.37 7.38
N LEU A 2 -12.92 9.68 7.15
CA LEU A 2 -12.06 10.43 6.24
C LEU A 2 -10.79 10.83 6.98
N PHE A 3 -9.64 10.43 6.46
CA PHE A 3 -8.34 10.86 6.97
C PHE A 3 -7.90 12.13 6.24
N ILE A 4 -7.62 13.20 6.97
CA ILE A 4 -7.07 14.43 6.40
C ILE A 4 -5.57 14.22 6.19
N HIS A 5 -5.17 13.88 4.96
CA HIS A 5 -3.77 13.57 4.62
C HIS A 5 -2.81 14.75 4.78
N SER A 6 -3.31 15.98 4.63
CA SER A 6 -2.54 17.19 4.89
C SER A 6 -3.48 18.37 5.13
N LEU A 7 -3.07 19.25 6.05
CA LEU A 7 -3.67 20.55 6.25
C LEU A 7 -2.64 21.58 5.77
N SER A 8 -2.59 21.85 4.45
CA SER A 8 -1.68 22.87 3.93
C SER A 8 -2.24 24.26 4.23
N GLN A 9 -1.67 24.96 5.20
CA GLN A 9 -2.01 26.36 5.41
C GLN A 9 -1.18 27.21 4.43
N VAL A 10 -1.85 27.91 3.51
CA VAL A 10 -1.29 29.14 2.94
C VAL A 10 -1.79 30.27 3.82
N SER A 11 -1.13 30.47 4.96
CA SER A 11 -1.48 31.55 5.88
C SER A 11 -1.07 32.88 5.26
N TRP A 12 -1.89 33.92 5.45
CA TRP A 12 -1.58 35.27 5.00
C TRP A 12 -1.39 36.23 6.19
N CYS A 13 -1.41 35.73 7.44
CA CYS A 13 -1.13 36.54 8.63
C CYS A 13 -0.76 35.71 9.88
N ARG A 14 0.04 36.35 10.75
CA ARG A 14 0.60 35.80 12.00
C ARG A 14 -0.45 35.34 13.03
N ALA A 15 -1.66 35.89 12.98
CA ALA A 15 -2.76 35.49 13.86
C ALA A 15 -3.35 34.12 13.47
N SER A 16 -3.32 33.78 12.18
CA SER A 16 -3.77 32.48 11.69
C SER A 16 -2.73 31.39 11.92
N ASP A 17 -1.43 31.72 11.87
CA ASP A 17 -0.34 30.78 12.18
C ASP A 17 -0.43 30.24 13.61
N VAL A 18 -0.59 31.13 14.59
CA VAL A 18 -0.66 30.77 16.03
C VAL A 18 -1.85 29.85 16.33
N LEU A 19 -2.96 30.01 15.61
CA LEU A 19 -4.10 29.10 15.72
C LEU A 19 -3.76 27.73 15.12
N TYR A 20 -3.10 27.65 13.97
CA TYR A 20 -2.74 26.39 13.33
C TYR A 20 -1.66 25.60 14.09
N ASP A 21 -0.65 26.27 14.65
CA ASP A 21 0.37 25.65 15.51
C ASP A 21 -0.26 24.94 16.74
N SER A 22 -1.41 25.41 17.19
CA SER A 22 -2.16 24.78 18.29
C SER A 22 -2.89 23.49 17.87
N TYR A 23 -3.07 23.27 16.56
CA TYR A 23 -3.78 22.11 15.97
C TYR A 23 -2.85 21.12 15.24
N GLU A 24 -1.60 21.49 14.97
CA GLU A 24 -0.60 20.66 14.29
C GLU A 24 -0.31 19.32 15.02
N LYS A 25 -0.62 19.25 16.32
CA LYS A 25 -0.50 18.03 17.15
C LYS A 25 -1.75 17.13 17.14
N GLY A 26 -2.82 17.53 16.45
CA GLY A 26 -4.09 16.80 16.42
C GLY A 26 -4.29 16.04 15.11
N GLU A 27 -4.46 14.72 15.20
CA GLU A 27 -4.94 13.90 14.09
C GLU A 27 -6.42 14.25 13.85
N LEU A 28 -6.70 15.08 12.84
CA LEU A 28 -8.08 15.47 12.49
C LEU A 28 -8.77 14.33 11.75
N TYR A 29 -9.53 13.54 12.49
CA TYR A 29 -10.39 12.52 11.93
C TYR A 29 -11.81 13.02 11.71
N ILE A 30 -12.32 12.80 10.51
CA ILE A 30 -13.74 12.98 10.23
C ILE A 30 -14.42 11.63 10.46
N ALA A 31 -15.05 11.52 11.64
CA ALA A 31 -15.78 10.33 12.07
C ALA A 31 -17.21 10.24 11.53
N SER A 32 -17.76 11.35 11.01
CA SER A 32 -19.13 11.44 10.50
C SER A 32 -19.14 11.96 9.06
N GLU A 33 -19.86 11.26 8.17
CA GLU A 33 -20.15 11.71 6.81
C GLU A 33 -21.21 12.82 6.77
N ASN A 34 -21.88 13.07 7.89
CA ASN A 34 -22.88 14.11 8.03
C ASN A 34 -22.22 15.45 8.42
N ASN A 35 -21.23 15.87 7.63
CA ASN A 35 -20.55 17.18 7.69
C ASN A 35 -20.36 17.77 6.29
N VAL A 36 -19.86 19.01 6.21
CA VAL A 36 -19.68 19.68 4.90
C VAL A 36 -18.68 18.96 3.99
N PHE A 37 -17.68 18.29 4.57
CA PHE A 37 -16.71 17.49 3.82
C PHE A 37 -17.35 16.22 3.25
N GLY A 38 -18.15 15.51 4.04
CA GLY A 38 -18.90 14.33 3.60
C GLY A 38 -19.96 14.66 2.53
N LYS A 39 -20.51 15.87 2.53
CA LYS A 39 -21.35 16.36 1.42
C LYS A 39 -20.60 16.46 0.10
N VAL A 40 -19.33 16.87 0.09
CA VAL A 40 -18.53 16.94 -1.15
C VAL A 40 -18.34 15.55 -1.72
N ILE A 41 -18.05 14.57 -0.85
CA ILE A 41 -17.83 13.18 -1.24
C ILE A 41 -19.13 12.56 -1.76
N SER A 42 -20.21 12.62 -0.99
CA SER A 42 -21.51 12.03 -1.36
C SER A 42 -22.15 12.70 -2.58
N ALA A 43 -21.94 14.00 -2.79
CA ALA A 43 -22.47 14.69 -3.96
C ALA A 43 -21.62 14.47 -5.23
N GLY A 44 -20.34 14.10 -5.11
CA GLY A 44 -19.42 13.92 -6.24
C GLY A 44 -19.17 15.19 -7.06
N LYS A 45 -19.50 16.36 -6.51
CA LYS A 45 -19.38 17.69 -7.13
C LYS A 45 -18.93 18.71 -6.09
N PHE A 46 -18.53 19.90 -6.55
CA PHE A 46 -18.15 20.97 -5.65
C PHE A 46 -19.32 21.40 -4.74
N VAL A 47 -18.99 21.84 -3.53
CA VAL A 47 -19.96 22.33 -2.54
C VAL A 47 -19.55 23.73 -2.12
N LEU A 48 -20.44 24.70 -2.34
CA LEU A 48 -20.31 26.09 -1.93
C LEU A 48 -21.12 26.34 -0.65
N MET A 49 -20.50 26.97 0.33
CA MET A 49 -21.18 27.39 1.57
C MET A 49 -20.62 28.74 2.03
N ASN A 50 -21.30 29.84 1.70
CA ASN A 50 -20.85 31.20 2.02
C ASN A 50 -21.38 31.75 3.35
N ASP A 51 -22.36 31.09 3.95
CA ASP A 51 -22.87 31.42 5.27
C ASP A 51 -22.94 30.17 6.14
N TYR A 52 -21.76 29.68 6.54
CA TYR A 52 -21.65 28.46 7.34
C TYR A 52 -22.12 28.69 8.79
N ILE A 53 -21.90 29.88 9.35
CA ILE A 53 -22.20 30.20 10.76
C ILE A 53 -23.71 30.29 11.02
N HIS A 54 -24.48 30.84 10.08
CA HIS A 54 -25.92 31.04 10.27
C HIS A 54 -26.77 29.95 9.60
N HIS A 55 -26.13 28.90 9.05
CA HIS A 55 -26.87 27.80 8.45
C HIS A 55 -27.72 27.07 9.51
N THR A 56 -28.99 26.80 9.21
CA THR A 56 -29.96 26.16 10.12
C THR A 56 -29.62 24.72 10.51
N ASN A 57 -28.61 24.12 9.86
CA ASN A 57 -28.09 22.79 10.14
C ASN A 57 -26.59 22.78 9.81
N PRO A 58 -25.73 23.38 10.65
CA PRO A 58 -24.29 23.29 10.46
C PRO A 58 -23.93 21.84 10.69
N LEU A 59 -23.63 21.12 9.61
CA LEU A 59 -23.29 19.71 9.66
C LEU A 59 -21.97 19.60 10.43
N GLY A 60 -22.08 19.31 11.73
CA GLY A 60 -21.12 19.69 12.76
C GLY A 60 -19.64 19.51 12.41
N MET A 61 -18.81 20.40 12.92
CA MET A 61 -17.35 20.31 12.79
C MET A 61 -16.77 19.34 13.83
N PRO A 62 -15.68 18.63 13.52
CA PRO A 62 -14.93 17.90 14.53
C PRO A 62 -14.51 18.82 15.69
N PRO A 63 -14.43 18.33 16.93
CA PRO A 63 -13.90 19.10 18.05
C PRO A 63 -12.51 19.65 17.72
N GLY A 64 -12.28 20.94 18.01
CA GLY A 64 -11.00 21.61 17.72
C GLY A 64 -10.85 22.16 16.30
N HIS A 65 -11.83 21.99 15.40
CA HIS A 65 -11.74 22.61 14.07
C HIS A 65 -11.87 24.15 14.14
N PRO A 66 -11.07 24.92 13.38
CA PRO A 66 -11.22 26.38 13.27
C PRO A 66 -12.63 26.80 12.83
N ILE A 67 -13.05 28.01 13.23
CA ILE A 67 -14.36 28.55 12.83
C ILE A 67 -14.41 28.68 11.30
N LEU A 68 -15.40 28.02 10.71
CA LEU A 68 -15.68 28.10 9.28
C LEU A 68 -16.81 29.12 9.05
N ARG A 69 -16.52 30.17 8.28
CA ARG A 69 -17.48 31.19 7.82
C ARG A 69 -17.93 30.88 6.40
N ARG A 70 -16.95 30.61 5.55
CA ARG A 70 -17.14 30.25 4.14
C ARG A 70 -16.37 29.00 3.80
N PHE A 71 -16.90 28.20 2.89
CA PHE A 71 -16.29 26.96 2.45
C PHE A 71 -16.55 26.71 0.97
N LEU A 72 -15.51 26.29 0.26
CA LEU A 72 -15.58 25.66 -1.05
C LEU A 72 -14.89 24.30 -0.95
N GLY A 73 -15.69 23.25 -1.04
CA GLY A 73 -15.21 21.89 -1.12
C GLY A 73 -15.15 21.41 -2.57
N LEU A 74 -14.03 20.83 -2.96
CA LEU A 74 -13.73 20.41 -4.32
C LEU A 74 -13.35 18.93 -4.32
N PRO A 75 -14.11 18.05 -4.99
CA PRO A 75 -13.76 16.63 -5.06
C PRO A 75 -12.59 16.42 -6.02
N ILE A 76 -11.63 15.58 -5.61
CA ILE A 76 -10.63 15.01 -6.51
C ILE A 76 -11.19 13.69 -7.01
N LYS A 77 -11.37 13.56 -8.32
CA LYS A 77 -12.02 12.39 -8.95
C LYS A 77 -11.05 11.57 -9.79
N VAL A 78 -11.30 10.27 -9.82
CA VAL A 78 -10.74 9.33 -10.80
C VAL A 78 -11.93 8.61 -11.44
N GLY A 79 -12.25 8.96 -12.68
CA GLY A 79 -13.53 8.57 -13.28
C GLY A 79 -14.71 9.15 -12.50
N ASP A 80 -15.64 8.29 -12.08
CA ASP A 80 -16.80 8.70 -11.26
C ASP A 80 -16.55 8.66 -9.75
N GLU A 81 -15.46 8.03 -9.32
CA GLU A 81 -15.11 7.86 -7.92
C GLU A 81 -14.42 9.10 -7.34
N VAL A 82 -14.80 9.48 -6.12
CA VAL A 82 -14.13 10.55 -5.37
C VAL A 82 -13.02 9.93 -4.54
N VAL A 83 -11.77 10.23 -4.91
CA VAL A 83 -10.57 9.69 -4.24
C VAL A 83 -9.99 10.64 -3.18
N GLY A 84 -10.48 11.88 -3.14
CA GLY A 84 -10.05 12.87 -2.17
C GLY A 84 -10.86 14.17 -2.26
N ILE A 85 -10.53 15.13 -1.40
CA ILE A 85 -11.15 16.46 -1.39
C ILE A 85 -10.10 17.54 -1.16
N ILE A 86 -10.31 18.70 -1.78
CA ILE A 86 -9.67 19.96 -1.41
C ILE A 86 -10.73 20.85 -0.73
N GLY A 87 -10.40 21.38 0.44
CA GLY A 87 -11.25 22.33 1.15
C GLY A 87 -10.60 23.71 1.16
N LEU A 88 -11.31 24.72 0.68
CA LEU A 88 -10.94 26.13 0.81
C LEU A 88 -11.87 26.78 1.82
N ALA A 89 -11.31 27.59 2.71
CA ALA A 89 -12.05 28.18 3.82
C ALA A 89 -11.85 29.70 3.91
N ASN A 90 -12.90 30.37 4.39
CA ASN A 90 -12.84 31.73 4.92
C ASN A 90 -12.31 32.81 3.95
N LYS A 91 -12.56 32.67 2.65
CA LYS A 91 -12.41 33.77 1.69
C LYS A 91 -13.15 35.01 2.20
N SER A 92 -12.54 36.18 2.03
CA SER A 92 -13.09 37.46 2.51
C SER A 92 -14.43 37.82 1.85
N VAL A 93 -14.57 37.41 0.58
CA VAL A 93 -15.79 37.46 -0.22
C VAL A 93 -16.35 36.05 -0.44
N ASP A 94 -17.55 35.98 -0.98
CA ASP A 94 -18.22 34.74 -1.31
C ASP A 94 -17.45 33.91 -2.34
N TYR A 95 -17.46 32.60 -2.16
CA TYR A 95 -17.06 31.65 -3.19
C TYR A 95 -18.14 31.58 -4.28
N THR A 96 -17.67 31.41 -5.51
CA THR A 96 -18.48 31.35 -6.73
C THR A 96 -18.17 30.07 -7.50
N GLU A 97 -18.96 29.77 -8.53
CA GLU A 97 -18.65 28.68 -9.45
C GLU A 97 -17.35 28.94 -10.23
N GLU A 98 -16.99 30.20 -10.48
CA GLU A 98 -15.72 30.57 -11.12
C GLU A 98 -14.51 30.17 -10.25
N ASP A 99 -14.64 30.30 -8.92
CA ASP A 99 -13.61 29.81 -8.00
C ASP A 99 -13.43 28.29 -8.13
N ALA A 100 -14.52 27.54 -8.25
CA ALA A 100 -14.44 26.09 -8.45
C ALA A 100 -13.81 25.74 -9.81
N ALA A 101 -14.24 26.41 -10.89
CA ALA A 101 -13.72 26.21 -12.23
C ALA A 101 -12.22 26.55 -12.34
N PHE A 102 -11.75 27.56 -11.60
CA PHE A 102 -10.34 27.93 -11.54
C PHE A 102 -9.46 26.78 -11.04
N PHE A 103 -9.94 25.97 -10.09
CA PHE A 103 -9.20 24.83 -9.55
C PHE A 103 -9.36 23.54 -10.36
N GLN A 104 -10.25 23.48 -11.34
CA GLN A 104 -10.52 22.26 -12.11
C GLN A 104 -9.25 21.63 -12.72
N PRO A 105 -8.32 22.37 -13.35
CA PRO A 105 -7.10 21.77 -13.91
C PRO A 105 -6.21 21.12 -12.83
N LEU A 106 -6.17 21.70 -11.63
CA LEU A 106 -5.43 21.13 -10.50
C LEU A 106 -6.10 19.83 -10.03
N LEU A 107 -7.42 19.80 -9.90
CA LEU A 107 -8.18 18.62 -9.49
C LEU A 107 -7.98 17.47 -10.48
N ASP A 108 -8.03 17.74 -11.77
CA ASP A 108 -7.80 16.74 -12.83
C ASP A 108 -6.37 16.19 -12.80
N THR A 109 -5.39 17.07 -12.59
CA THR A 109 -3.98 16.68 -12.45
C THR A 109 -3.78 15.80 -11.22
N LEU A 110 -4.35 16.19 -10.07
CA LEU A 110 -4.27 15.40 -8.85
C LEU A 110 -4.94 14.04 -9.02
N GLY A 111 -6.13 13.98 -9.63
CA GLY A 111 -6.81 12.73 -9.94
C GLY A 111 -5.95 11.79 -10.79
N THR A 112 -5.34 12.34 -11.85
CA THR A 112 -4.42 11.58 -12.72
C THR A 112 -3.21 11.05 -11.94
N LEU A 113 -2.62 11.86 -11.06
CA LEU A 113 -1.49 11.44 -10.24
C LEU A 113 -1.87 10.36 -9.21
N PHE A 114 -3.01 10.51 -8.54
CA PHE A 114 -3.52 9.47 -7.62
C PHE A 114 -3.70 8.14 -8.35
N TYR A 115 -4.35 8.17 -9.51
CA TYR A 115 -4.52 6.98 -10.34
C TYR A 115 -3.18 6.35 -10.74
N ALA A 116 -2.22 7.15 -11.21
CA ALA A 116 -0.91 6.66 -11.62
C ALA A 116 -0.13 6.01 -10.45
N LEU A 117 -0.18 6.60 -9.26
CA LEU A 117 0.46 6.07 -8.06
C LEU A 117 -0.17 4.74 -7.61
N GLU A 118 -1.50 4.66 -7.62
CA GLU A 118 -2.21 3.45 -7.23
C GLU A 118 -1.99 2.31 -8.22
N MET A 119 -2.04 2.59 -9.51
CA MET A 119 -1.69 1.63 -10.56
C MET A 119 -0.24 1.15 -10.44
N GLY A 120 0.69 2.06 -10.11
CA GLY A 120 2.10 1.71 -9.88
C GLY A 120 2.27 0.70 -8.74
N LYS A 121 1.61 0.93 -7.60
CA LYS A 121 1.63 0.02 -6.45
C LYS A 121 1.01 -1.34 -6.76
N SER A 122 -0.16 -1.34 -7.41
CA SER A 122 -0.86 -2.58 -7.78
C SER A 122 -0.03 -3.40 -8.77
N ARG A 123 0.59 -2.75 -9.76
CA ARG A 123 1.51 -3.42 -10.68
C ARG A 123 2.69 -4.04 -9.95
N GLN A 124 3.30 -3.32 -9.01
CA GLN A 124 4.45 -3.83 -8.25
C GLN A 124 4.08 -5.07 -7.43
N SER A 125 2.96 -5.05 -6.71
CA SER A 125 2.53 -6.20 -5.89
C SER A 125 2.19 -7.43 -6.75
N ILE A 126 1.59 -7.23 -7.93
CA ILE A 126 1.34 -8.31 -8.89
C ILE A 126 2.66 -8.90 -9.40
N VAL A 127 3.63 -8.05 -9.77
CA VAL A 127 4.94 -8.51 -10.23
C VAL A 127 5.67 -9.29 -9.14
N GLU A 128 5.67 -8.81 -7.91
CA GLU A 128 6.27 -9.51 -6.76
C GLU A 128 5.60 -10.87 -6.52
N LYS A 129 4.27 -10.93 -6.61
CA LYS A 129 3.53 -12.18 -6.46
C LYS A 129 3.83 -13.16 -7.59
N LEU A 130 3.87 -12.70 -8.83
CA LEU A 130 4.24 -13.54 -9.98
C LEU A 130 5.66 -14.06 -9.85
N ARG A 131 6.58 -13.20 -9.43
CA ARG A 131 7.97 -13.59 -9.17
C ARG A 131 8.04 -14.68 -8.11
N TYR A 132 7.41 -14.48 -6.96
CA TYR A 132 7.36 -15.48 -5.90
C TYR A 132 6.78 -16.81 -6.40
N LEU A 133 5.65 -16.81 -7.10
CA LEU A 133 5.06 -18.03 -7.66
C LEU A 133 5.96 -18.72 -8.69
N ALA A 134 6.75 -17.96 -9.44
CA ALA A 134 7.68 -18.50 -10.43
C ALA A 134 9.01 -18.96 -9.82
N GLU A 135 9.40 -18.44 -8.65
CA GLU A 135 10.70 -18.65 -7.99
C GLU A 135 10.62 -19.65 -6.84
N THR A 136 9.45 -19.89 -6.28
CA THR A 136 9.26 -20.66 -5.04
C THR A 136 8.50 -21.96 -5.30
N ASP A 137 8.91 -23.03 -4.63
CA ASP A 137 8.17 -24.27 -4.52
C ASP A 137 7.02 -24.11 -3.50
N ALA A 138 5.78 -24.30 -3.93
CA ALA A 138 4.60 -23.97 -3.12
C ALA A 138 4.44 -24.86 -1.87
N LEU A 139 4.97 -26.09 -1.88
CA LEU A 139 4.87 -27.01 -0.76
C LEU A 139 5.88 -26.69 0.34
N THR A 140 7.14 -26.45 -0.05
CA THR A 140 8.24 -26.28 0.89
C THR A 140 8.57 -24.82 1.21
N ASN A 141 8.02 -23.88 0.44
CA ASN A 141 8.34 -22.45 0.46
C ASN A 141 9.82 -22.13 0.19
N LEU A 142 10.58 -23.10 -0.33
CA LEU A 142 11.96 -22.90 -0.76
C LEU A 142 12.01 -22.35 -2.19
N PRO A 143 13.11 -21.71 -2.59
CA PRO A 143 13.42 -21.51 -4.00
C PRO A 143 13.29 -22.83 -4.77
N ASN A 144 12.78 -22.76 -5.99
CA ASN A 144 12.62 -23.93 -6.85
C ASN A 144 13.88 -24.20 -7.68
N ARG A 145 13.85 -25.31 -8.43
CA ARG A 145 14.94 -25.74 -9.31
C ARG A 145 15.47 -24.64 -10.23
N ARG A 146 14.59 -23.81 -10.79
CA ARG A 146 14.99 -22.74 -11.72
C ARG A 146 15.91 -21.74 -11.02
N VAL A 147 15.53 -21.28 -9.83
CA VAL A 147 16.32 -20.31 -9.06
C VAL A 147 17.66 -20.92 -8.64
N PHE A 148 17.68 -22.20 -8.29
CA PHE A 148 18.94 -22.90 -7.99
C PHE A 148 19.92 -22.88 -9.16
N VAL A 149 19.46 -23.21 -10.38
CA VAL A 149 20.30 -23.20 -11.58
C VAL A 149 20.77 -21.79 -11.94
N GLU A 150 19.90 -20.79 -11.82
CA GLU A 150 20.25 -19.38 -12.03
C GLU A 150 21.33 -18.90 -11.04
N LYS A 151 21.18 -19.26 -9.75
CA LYS A 151 22.17 -18.98 -8.72
C LYS A 151 23.53 -19.57 -9.07
N LEU A 152 23.59 -20.85 -9.43
CA LEU A 152 24.84 -21.51 -9.84
C LEU A 152 25.47 -20.86 -11.08
N SER A 153 24.65 -20.46 -12.05
CA SER A 153 25.13 -19.80 -13.26
C SER A 153 25.76 -18.43 -12.98
N SER A 154 25.25 -17.71 -11.98
CA SER A 154 25.76 -16.39 -11.59
C SER A 154 27.15 -16.44 -10.91
N ILE A 155 27.48 -17.56 -10.26
CA ILE A 155 28.74 -17.73 -9.51
C ILE A 155 29.95 -17.85 -10.44
N GLY A 156 29.77 -18.41 -11.65
CA GLY A 156 30.84 -18.57 -12.63
C GLY A 156 31.38 -17.26 -13.22
N GLN A 157 30.81 -16.10 -12.86
CA GLN A 157 31.15 -14.79 -13.43
C GLN A 157 31.96 -13.89 -12.48
N GLY A 158 32.30 -14.34 -11.26
CA GLY A 158 32.96 -13.53 -10.22
C GLY A 158 34.33 -14.05 -9.73
N SER A 159 34.87 -13.41 -8.69
CA SER A 159 36.09 -13.87 -7.99
C SER A 159 35.85 -15.22 -7.31
N PHE A 160 36.73 -16.19 -7.56
CA PHE A 160 36.62 -17.55 -7.03
C PHE A 160 36.84 -17.58 -5.52
N SER A 161 35.75 -17.70 -4.75
CA SER A 161 35.78 -18.24 -3.39
C SER A 161 35.47 -19.75 -3.47
N PRO A 162 36.14 -20.60 -2.66
CA PRO A 162 35.75 -22.00 -2.55
C PRO A 162 34.30 -22.10 -2.12
N PHE A 163 33.52 -22.93 -2.81
CA PHE A 163 32.13 -23.24 -2.48
C PHE A 163 31.89 -24.74 -2.63
N THR A 164 30.85 -25.24 -1.98
CA THR A 164 30.38 -26.62 -2.11
C THR A 164 28.97 -26.64 -2.67
N ILE A 165 28.72 -27.51 -3.64
CA ILE A 165 27.37 -27.85 -4.06
C ILE A 165 27.04 -29.23 -3.49
N ALA A 166 25.92 -29.34 -2.79
CA ALA A 166 25.39 -30.61 -2.31
C ALA A 166 24.00 -30.86 -2.89
N ILE A 167 23.71 -32.12 -3.20
CA ILE A 167 22.37 -32.59 -3.55
C ILE A 167 21.99 -33.61 -2.47
N LEU A 168 20.87 -33.37 -1.82
CA LEU A 168 20.28 -34.24 -0.80
C LEU A 168 19.02 -34.88 -1.37
N ASP A 169 18.83 -36.15 -1.07
CA ASP A 169 17.65 -36.95 -1.42
C ASP A 169 17.09 -37.55 -0.13
N ILE A 170 15.76 -37.61 0.01
CA ILE A 170 15.13 -38.20 1.20
C ILE A 170 15.06 -39.72 1.02
N ASP A 171 15.86 -40.44 1.80
CA ASP A 171 15.89 -41.89 1.81
C ASP A 171 14.48 -42.49 2.04
N PHE A 172 14.12 -43.46 1.19
CA PHE A 172 12.86 -44.21 1.28
C PHE A 172 11.58 -43.37 1.24
N PHE A 173 11.60 -42.17 0.65
CA PHE A 173 10.42 -41.28 0.59
C PHE A 173 9.20 -41.94 -0.05
N LYS A 174 9.41 -42.77 -1.09
CA LYS A 174 8.33 -43.56 -1.68
C LYS A 174 7.64 -44.49 -0.69
N ALA A 175 8.38 -45.14 0.21
CA ALA A 175 7.79 -46.02 1.21
C ALA A 175 6.86 -45.26 2.16
N ILE A 176 7.23 -44.04 2.55
CA ILE A 176 6.39 -43.14 3.35
C ILE A 176 5.09 -42.81 2.62
N ASN A 177 5.17 -42.45 1.34
CA ASN A 177 3.99 -42.19 0.51
C ASN A 177 3.10 -43.43 0.36
N ASP A 178 3.69 -44.59 0.13
CA ASP A 178 2.96 -45.85 -0.09
C ASP A 178 2.27 -46.34 1.20
N GLU A 179 2.88 -46.13 2.38
CA GLU A 179 2.35 -46.56 3.68
C GLU A 179 1.36 -45.57 4.30
N HIS A 180 1.62 -44.26 4.17
CA HIS A 180 0.89 -43.21 4.88
C HIS A 180 0.12 -42.24 3.96
N GLY A 181 0.28 -42.37 2.64
CA GLY A 181 -0.35 -41.51 1.64
C GLY A 181 0.41 -40.22 1.38
N HIS A 182 0.13 -39.60 0.22
CA HIS A 182 0.84 -38.41 -0.27
C HIS A 182 0.75 -37.20 0.66
N GLN A 183 -0.35 -37.03 1.39
CA GLN A 183 -0.50 -35.90 2.32
C GLN A 183 0.55 -35.94 3.43
N ILE A 184 0.88 -37.15 3.95
CA ILE A 184 1.95 -37.30 4.95
C ILE A 184 3.32 -37.11 4.30
N GLY A 185 3.52 -37.56 3.06
CA GLY A 185 4.75 -37.24 2.31
C GLY A 185 4.95 -35.74 2.13
N ASP A 186 3.87 -35.00 1.85
CA ASP A 186 3.90 -33.54 1.72
C ASP A 186 4.31 -32.86 3.03
N GLU A 187 3.78 -33.32 4.17
CA GLU A 187 4.17 -32.84 5.51
C GLU A 187 5.64 -33.13 5.81
N VAL A 188 6.14 -34.31 5.43
CA VAL A 188 7.56 -34.68 5.57
C VAL A 188 8.45 -33.75 4.75
N LEU A 189 8.08 -33.47 3.49
CA LEU A 189 8.83 -32.55 2.62
C LEU A 189 8.90 -31.14 3.20
N ALA A 190 7.77 -30.62 3.71
CA ALA A 190 7.70 -29.31 4.33
C ALA A 190 8.58 -29.24 5.60
N GLU A 191 8.55 -30.28 6.44
CA GLU A 191 9.37 -30.35 7.66
C GLU A 191 10.87 -30.47 7.35
N VAL A 192 11.26 -31.27 6.35
CA VAL A 192 12.66 -31.36 5.90
C VAL A 192 13.15 -30.01 5.40
N ALA A 193 12.36 -29.33 4.57
CA ALA A 193 12.67 -27.99 4.11
C ALA A 193 12.84 -26.99 5.26
N HIS A 194 11.95 -27.04 6.25
CA HIS A 194 12.01 -26.18 7.43
C HIS A 194 13.29 -26.43 8.25
N ARG A 195 13.66 -27.69 8.48
CA ARG A 195 14.89 -28.06 9.20
C ARG A 195 16.13 -27.60 8.47
N LEU A 196 16.25 -27.92 7.18
CA LEU A 196 17.41 -27.53 6.39
C LEU A 196 17.60 -26.00 6.37
N SER A 197 16.51 -25.24 6.24
CA SER A 197 16.54 -23.76 6.24
C SER A 197 17.07 -23.16 7.54
N ARG A 198 16.95 -23.87 8.67
CA ARG A 198 17.42 -23.41 9.98
C ARG A 198 18.87 -23.76 10.28
N GLU A 199 19.40 -24.78 9.60
CA GLU A 199 20.77 -25.27 9.81
C GLU A 199 21.79 -24.61 8.89
N ILE A 200 21.36 -23.95 7.81
CA ILE A 200 22.23 -23.24 6.88
C ILE A 200 22.56 -21.80 7.34
N ARG A 201 23.69 -21.28 6.91
CA ARG A 201 24.13 -19.90 7.22
C ARG A 201 23.42 -18.90 6.29
N PRO A 202 23.39 -17.60 6.65
CA PRO A 202 22.80 -16.56 5.77
C PRO A 202 23.46 -16.43 4.39
N SER A 203 24.71 -16.86 4.24
CA SER A 203 25.45 -16.89 2.97
C SER A 203 25.07 -18.06 2.05
N ASP A 204 24.48 -19.10 2.65
CA ASP A 204 24.21 -20.36 2.00
C ASP A 204 22.88 -20.26 1.26
N PHE A 205 22.65 -21.16 0.32
CA PHE A 205 21.43 -21.17 -0.48
C PHE A 205 20.90 -22.58 -0.62
N ILE A 206 19.61 -22.75 -0.38
CA ILE A 206 18.90 -24.02 -0.51
C ILE A 206 17.71 -23.86 -1.47
N ALA A 207 17.43 -24.91 -2.24
CA ALA A 207 16.29 -24.99 -3.12
C ALA A 207 15.74 -26.41 -3.18
N ARG A 208 14.43 -26.57 -3.45
CA ARG A 208 13.88 -27.87 -3.85
C ARG A 208 14.07 -28.04 -5.35
N ILE A 209 14.81 -29.07 -5.75
CA ILE A 209 15.22 -29.28 -7.15
C ILE A 209 14.48 -30.43 -7.83
N GLY A 210 13.84 -31.31 -7.05
CA GLY A 210 13.09 -32.47 -7.53
C GLY A 210 11.91 -32.82 -6.63
N GLY A 211 11.39 -34.05 -6.78
CA GLY A 211 10.26 -34.55 -5.99
C GLY A 211 10.61 -34.66 -4.50
N GLU A 212 11.73 -35.32 -4.19
CA GLU A 212 12.27 -35.48 -2.83
C GLU A 212 13.70 -34.94 -2.69
N GLU A 213 14.16 -34.18 -3.69
CA GLU A 213 15.54 -33.71 -3.80
C GLU A 213 15.69 -32.22 -3.44
N PHE A 214 16.75 -31.90 -2.69
CA PHE A 214 17.14 -30.54 -2.29
C PHE A 214 18.55 -30.23 -2.76
N GLY A 215 18.73 -29.07 -3.39
CA GLY A 215 20.03 -28.55 -3.80
C GLY A 215 20.53 -27.50 -2.81
N LEU A 216 21.80 -27.60 -2.42
CA LEU A 216 22.46 -26.67 -1.52
C LEU A 216 23.71 -26.07 -2.17
N TYR A 217 23.96 -24.81 -1.86
CA TYR A 217 25.18 -24.07 -2.13
C TYR A 217 25.71 -23.52 -0.80
N LEU A 218 26.95 -23.89 -0.45
CA LEU A 218 27.62 -23.65 0.83
C LEU A 218 29.00 -22.99 0.64
#